data_AF-A0A7Y4KHY7-F1
#
_entry.id   AF-A0A7Y4KHY7-F1
#
_cell.length_a   1.000
_cell.length_b   1.000
_cell.length_c   1.000
_cell.angle_alpha   90.00
_cell.angle_beta   90.00
_cell.angle_gamma   90.00
#
_symmetry.space_group_name_H-M   'P 1'
#
loop_
_entity.id
_entity.type
_entity.pdbx_description
1 polymer ?
#
loop_
_entity_poly.entity_id
_entity_poly.type
_entity_poly.pdbx_seq_one_letter_code
_entity_poly.pdbx_strand_id
1 'polypeptide(L)'
;MRSLLHVLPCLMLLLASAPTSAQSDSAIFGTVFDVVTQQPLADALVTLRSPALQEERVVVTDTQGHFRFPKLPPGRYALRFEHLIYYPHMRTDLELREGRSLRAHVELVPDPEGGVISCY
;
A
#
# COMPACT_ATOMS: atom_id res chain seq x y z
N MET A 1 61.98 17.38 -32.46
CA MET A 1 61.16 17.66 -31.26
C MET A 1 59.75 17.22 -31.60
N ARG A 2 59.47 15.92 -31.40
CA ARG A 2 58.75 15.39 -30.23
C ARG A 2 57.32 15.92 -30.20
N SER A 3 56.41 14.98 -30.48
CA SER A 3 55.10 14.90 -29.84
C SER A 3 54.03 15.86 -30.39
N LEU A 4 52.79 15.43 -30.59
CA LEU A 4 52.20 14.13 -30.32
C LEU A 4 50.88 14.12 -31.10
N LEU A 5 50.58 12.95 -31.68
CA LEU A 5 49.25 12.38 -31.74
C LEU A 5 48.28 12.99 -30.72
N HIS A 6 47.15 13.57 -31.14
CA HIS A 6 45.84 13.42 -30.47
C HIS A 6 44.73 13.59 -31.52
N VAL A 7 44.78 12.70 -32.51
CA VAL A 7 43.59 12.26 -33.25
C VAL A 7 42.61 11.68 -32.23
N LEU A 8 41.35 12.13 -32.24
CA LEU A 8 40.24 11.59 -31.43
C LEU A 8 40.39 11.72 -29.90
N PRO A 9 39.42 12.39 -29.25
CA PRO A 9 38.25 11.62 -28.91
C PRO A 9 36.99 12.33 -29.40
N CYS A 10 36.53 11.89 -30.57
CA CYS A 10 35.10 11.74 -30.74
C CYS A 10 34.60 10.82 -29.60
N LEU A 11 33.40 11.07 -29.08
CA LEU A 11 32.55 10.03 -28.48
C LEU A 11 32.61 9.74 -26.97
N MET A 12 33.20 10.58 -26.10
CA MET A 12 33.26 10.27 -24.65
C MET A 12 32.48 11.22 -23.74
N LEU A 13 31.28 11.62 -24.12
CA LEU A 13 30.22 11.96 -23.16
C LEU A 13 28.92 11.23 -23.52
N LEU A 14 29.08 9.94 -23.81
CA LEU A 14 28.00 8.98 -23.87
C LEU A 14 27.74 8.52 -22.41
N LEU A 15 26.47 8.59 -21.99
CA LEU A 15 25.87 7.97 -20.80
C LEU A 15 26.20 8.57 -19.42
N ALA A 16 25.54 9.67 -19.08
CA ALA A 16 25.00 9.82 -17.73
C ALA A 16 23.47 9.65 -17.77
N SER A 17 23.02 8.51 -18.31
CA SER A 17 21.64 8.05 -18.09
C SER A 17 21.56 7.60 -16.64
N ALA A 18 21.32 8.53 -15.71
CA ALA A 18 20.98 8.14 -14.36
C ALA A 18 19.77 7.20 -14.43
N PRO A 19 19.80 6.02 -13.79
CA PRO A 19 18.59 5.22 -13.68
C PRO A 19 17.59 6.08 -12.90
N THR A 20 16.57 6.59 -13.58
CA THR A 20 15.35 7.03 -12.91
C THR A 20 14.87 5.79 -12.18
N SER A 21 15.03 5.76 -10.86
CA SER A 21 14.38 4.73 -10.07
C SER A 21 12.90 4.89 -10.33
N ALA A 22 12.28 3.91 -11.00
CA ALA A 22 10.84 3.78 -11.02
C ALA A 22 10.40 3.48 -9.59
N GLN A 23 10.35 4.52 -8.75
CA GLN A 23 9.69 4.45 -7.47
C GLN A 23 8.25 4.13 -7.82
N SER A 24 7.80 2.92 -7.47
CA SER A 24 6.43 2.49 -7.71
C SER A 24 5.52 3.50 -7.03
N ASP A 25 4.93 4.43 -7.77
CA ASP A 25 4.05 5.46 -7.21
C ASP A 25 2.62 4.94 -6.97
N SER A 26 2.44 3.63 -7.18
CA SER A 26 1.23 2.91 -6.88
C SER A 26 0.98 2.83 -5.38
N ALA A 27 -0.25 3.13 -4.98
CA ALA A 27 -0.68 3.12 -3.60
C ALA A 27 -2.07 2.49 -3.48
N ILE A 28 -2.31 1.80 -2.36
CA ILE A 28 -3.65 1.37 -1.98
C ILE A 28 -4.09 2.26 -0.82
N PHE A 29 -5.25 2.89 -0.96
CA PHE A 29 -5.77 3.79 0.06
C PHE A 29 -7.29 3.73 0.12
N GLY A 30 -7.87 4.23 1.18
CA GLY A 30 -9.32 4.24 1.31
C GLY A 30 -9.78 4.79 2.64
N THR A 31 -11.07 4.58 2.90
CA THR A 31 -11.74 4.92 4.14
C THR A 31 -12.51 3.70 4.60
N VAL A 32 -12.45 3.43 5.90
CA VAL A 32 -13.27 2.40 6.56
C VAL A 32 -14.48 3.09 7.17
N PHE A 33 -15.66 2.50 6.98
CA PHE A 33 -16.92 3.00 7.52
C PHE A 33 -17.58 1.94 8.38
N ASP A 34 -18.38 2.39 9.34
CA ASP A 34 -19.36 1.56 10.02
C ASP A 34 -20.62 1.43 9.15
N VAL A 35 -21.05 0.20 8.84
CA VAL A 35 -22.20 -0.05 7.97
C VAL A 35 -23.52 0.48 8.54
N VAL A 36 -23.67 0.52 9.88
CA VAL A 36 -24.90 0.91 10.59
C VAL A 36 -24.96 2.42 10.74
N THR A 37 -23.90 3.03 11.28
CA THR A 37 -23.89 4.48 11.53
C THR A 37 -23.52 5.30 10.31
N GLN A 38 -22.94 4.65 9.28
CA GLN A 38 -22.39 5.30 8.07
C GLN A 38 -21.29 6.32 8.39
N GLN A 39 -20.67 6.22 9.58
CA GLN A 39 -19.60 7.10 10.02
C GLN A 39 -18.23 6.49 9.69
N PRO A 40 -17.20 7.32 9.45
CA PRO A 40 -15.83 6.83 9.31
C PRO A 40 -15.36 6.14 10.60
N LEU A 41 -14.63 5.04 10.45
CA LEU A 41 -14.17 4.21 11.55
C LEU A 41 -12.67 4.38 11.80
N ALA A 42 -12.36 5.00 12.93
CA ALA A 42 -10.99 5.12 13.44
C ALA A 42 -10.52 3.83 14.11
N ASP A 43 -9.21 3.73 14.35
CA ASP A 43 -8.58 2.67 15.14
C ASP A 43 -8.76 1.24 14.60
N ALA A 44 -9.14 1.11 13.33
CA ALA A 44 -9.20 -0.17 12.64
C ALA A 44 -7.80 -0.57 12.16
N LEU A 45 -7.37 -1.77 12.51
CA LEU A 45 -6.11 -2.34 12.08
C LEU A 45 -6.28 -2.91 10.66
N VAL A 46 -5.52 -2.35 9.73
CA VAL A 46 -5.53 -2.75 8.31
C VAL A 46 -4.22 -3.44 7.99
N THR A 47 -4.30 -4.72 7.68
CA THR A 47 -3.16 -5.56 7.29
C THR A 47 -3.19 -5.81 5.79
N LEU A 48 -2.12 -5.44 5.10
CA LEU A 48 -1.90 -5.65 3.68
C LEU A 48 -0.92 -6.81 3.47
N ARG A 49 -1.35 -7.81 2.70
CA ARG A 49 -0.55 -8.97 2.31
C ARG A 49 -0.46 -9.09 0.80
N SER A 50 0.69 -9.54 0.30
CA SER A 50 0.88 -9.87 -1.11
C SER A 50 2.09 -10.78 -1.30
N PRO A 51 2.08 -11.68 -2.30
CA PRO A 51 3.28 -12.37 -2.74
C PRO A 51 4.39 -11.43 -3.25
N ALA A 52 4.04 -10.21 -3.66
CA ALA A 52 4.99 -9.20 -4.12
C ALA A 52 5.64 -8.41 -2.97
N LEU A 53 5.17 -8.58 -1.74
CA LEU A 53 5.74 -7.95 -0.55
C LEU A 53 6.66 -8.94 0.18
N GLN A 54 7.77 -8.43 0.73
CA GLN A 54 8.67 -9.22 1.59
C GLN A 54 8.03 -9.53 2.95
N GLU A 55 7.26 -8.58 3.49
CA GLU A 55 6.54 -8.68 4.76
C GLU A 55 5.13 -8.07 4.60
N GLU A 56 4.20 -8.51 5.43
CA GLU A 56 2.92 -7.82 5.56
C GLU A 56 3.11 -6.38 6.06
N ARG A 57 2.28 -5.47 5.58
CA ARG A 57 2.29 -4.08 6.06
C ARG A 57 1.04 -3.84 6.87
N VAL A 58 1.20 -3.23 8.04
CA VAL A 58 0.08 -2.92 8.93
C VAL A 58 0.00 -1.42 9.12
N VAL A 59 -1.21 -0.88 9.01
CA VAL A 59 -1.53 0.52 9.35
C VAL A 59 -2.81 0.55 10.17
N VAL A 60 -2.98 1.58 10.98
CA VAL A 60 -4.20 1.84 11.73
C VAL A 60 -4.94 2.99 11.05
N THR A 61 -6.27 2.91 10.96
CA THR A 61 -7.07 4.00 10.40
C THR A 61 -7.04 5.24 11.30
N ASP A 62 -6.99 6.42 10.69
CA ASP A 62 -7.02 7.69 11.43
C ASP A 62 -8.44 8.05 11.93
N THR A 63 -8.59 9.21 12.58
CA THR A 63 -9.88 9.71 13.10
C THR A 63 -10.93 9.98 12.02
N GLN A 64 -10.52 10.04 10.75
CA GLN A 64 -11.39 10.18 9.58
C GLN A 64 -11.60 8.82 8.88
N GLY A 65 -11.15 7.72 9.49
CA GLY A 65 -11.21 6.36 8.97
C GLY A 65 -10.28 6.09 7.80
N HIS A 66 -9.34 6.99 7.49
CA HIS A 66 -8.46 6.85 6.34
C HIS A 66 -7.30 5.89 6.63
N PHE A 67 -6.92 5.16 5.59
CA PHE A 67 -5.68 4.38 5.55
C PHE A 67 -4.97 4.55 4.21
N ARG A 68 -3.65 4.39 4.21
CA ARG A 68 -2.82 4.48 3.00
C ARG A 68 -1.58 3.61 3.08
N PHE A 69 -1.37 2.84 2.02
CA PHE A 69 -0.14 2.08 1.76
C PHE A 69 0.53 2.65 0.50
N PRO A 70 1.54 3.53 0.65
CA PRO A 70 2.28 4.06 -0.47
C PRO A 70 3.33 3.07 -0.97
N LYS A 71 3.85 3.31 -2.17
CA LYS A 71 5.03 2.62 -2.71
C LYS A 71 4.88 1.10 -2.72
N LEU A 72 3.81 0.66 -3.38
CA LEU A 72 3.50 -0.75 -3.53
C LEU A 72 3.89 -1.22 -4.94
N PRO A 73 4.63 -2.33 -5.08
CA PRO A 73 4.90 -2.91 -6.39
C PRO A 73 3.58 -3.36 -7.06
N PRO A 74 3.53 -3.42 -8.40
CA PRO A 74 2.38 -3.99 -9.09
C PRO A 74 2.22 -5.47 -8.72
N GLY A 75 0.98 -5.91 -8.55
CA GLY A 75 0.67 -7.27 -8.13
C GLY A 75 -0.72 -7.42 -7.55
N ARG A 76 -0.99 -8.61 -7.02
CA ARG A 76 -2.25 -8.95 -6.36
C ARG A 76 -2.10 -8.80 -4.85
N TYR A 77 -3.06 -8.13 -4.23
CA TYR A 77 -3.06 -7.80 -2.81
C TYR A 77 -4.30 -8.34 -2.12
N ALA A 78 -4.14 -8.61 -0.82
CA ALA A 78 -5.23 -8.86 0.10
C ALA A 78 -5.14 -7.87 1.26
N LEU A 79 -6.27 -7.27 1.61
CA LEU A 79 -6.44 -6.44 2.79
C LEU A 79 -7.28 -7.18 3.82
N ARG A 80 -6.84 -7.17 5.08
CA ARG A 80 -7.61 -7.64 6.23
C ARG A 80 -7.83 -6.45 7.16
N PHE A 81 -9.08 -6.24 7.53
CA PHE A 81 -9.52 -5.17 8.41
C PHE A 81 -9.99 -5.80 9.72
N GLU A 82 -9.45 -5.33 10.83
CA GLU A 82 -9.74 -5.83 12.17
C GLU A 82 -10.02 -4.66 13.10
N HIS A 83 -10.99 -4.83 13.99
CA HIS A 83 -11.29 -3.85 15.03
C HIS A 83 -11.91 -4.61 16.22
N LEU A 84 -11.75 -4.10 17.44
CA LEU A 84 -12.16 -4.78 18.67
C LEU A 84 -13.64 -5.17 18.67
N ILE A 85 -14.53 -4.26 18.26
CA ILE A 85 -15.99 -4.46 18.29
C ILE A 85 -16.62 -4.61 16.88
N TYR A 86 -15.84 -5.03 15.88
CA TYR A 86 -16.36 -5.28 14.52
C TYR A 86 -15.90 -6.64 14.02
N TYR A 87 -16.72 -7.26 13.17
CA TYR A 87 -16.32 -8.49 12.50
C TYR A 87 -15.12 -8.23 11.57
N PRO A 88 -14.10 -9.10 11.59
CA PRO A 88 -12.97 -8.95 10.69
C PRO A 88 -13.44 -9.10 9.25
N HIS A 89 -13.02 -8.17 8.39
CA HIS A 89 -13.37 -8.18 6.98
C HIS A 89 -12.12 -8.39 6.13
N MET A 90 -12.21 -9.22 5.09
CA MET A 90 -11.10 -9.46 4.18
C MET A 90 -11.50 -9.13 2.74
N ARG A 91 -10.68 -8.30 2.10
CA ARG A 91 -10.76 -7.95 0.68
C ARG A 91 -9.60 -8.62 -0.05
N THR A 92 -9.90 -9.64 -0.82
CA THR A 92 -8.92 -10.34 -1.66
C THR A 92 -8.99 -9.86 -3.11
N ASP A 93 -8.07 -10.36 -3.93
CA ASP A 93 -8.08 -10.16 -5.39
C ASP A 93 -7.94 -8.70 -5.84
N LEU A 94 -7.27 -7.87 -5.03
CA LEU A 94 -7.02 -6.48 -5.38
C LEU A 94 -5.83 -6.40 -6.35
N GLU A 95 -6.11 -6.17 -7.62
CA GLU A 95 -5.08 -6.00 -8.65
C GLU A 95 -4.56 -4.56 -8.68
N LEU A 96 -3.33 -4.37 -8.24
CA LEU A 96 -2.63 -3.09 -8.33
C LEU A 96 -1.75 -3.08 -9.58
N ARG A 97 -2.03 -2.15 -10.48
CA ARG A 97 -1.23 -1.92 -11.68
C ARG A 97 -0.13 -0.88 -11.41
N GLU A 98 0.95 -0.96 -12.16
CA GLU A 98 2.08 -0.05 -12.04
C GLU A 98 1.64 1.41 -12.25
N GLY A 99 2.11 2.30 -11.38
CA GLY A 99 1.79 3.73 -11.45
C GLY A 99 0.31 4.07 -11.21
N ARG A 100 -0.54 3.10 -10.84
CA ARG A 100 -1.94 3.36 -10.48
C ARG A 100 -2.13 3.23 -8.98
N SER A 101 -2.94 4.14 -8.45
CA SER A 101 -3.44 3.99 -7.09
C SER A 101 -4.84 3.37 -7.09
N LEU A 102 -5.07 2.44 -6.16
CA LEU A 102 -6.34 1.76 -5.98
C LEU A 102 -7.04 2.33 -4.75
N ARG A 103 -8.30 2.75 -4.93
CA ARG A 103 -9.17 3.21 -3.84
C ARG A 103 -10.04 2.06 -3.35
N ALA A 104 -9.86 1.65 -2.10
CA ALA A 104 -10.58 0.55 -1.47
C ALA A 104 -11.38 1.07 -0.27
N HIS A 105 -12.64 1.46 -0.49
CA HIS A 105 -13.56 1.70 0.63
C HIS A 105 -14.11 0.38 1.14
N VAL A 106 -14.26 0.30 2.46
CA VAL A 106 -14.77 -0.89 3.13
C VAL A 106 -15.73 -0.46 4.22
N GLU A 107 -16.81 -1.21 4.35
CA GLU A 107 -17.77 -1.09 5.43
C GLU A 107 -17.57 -2.28 6.37
N LEU A 108 -17.38 -2.01 7.66
CA LEU A 108 -17.33 -3.03 8.69
C LEU A 108 -18.69 -3.14 9.37
N VAL A 109 -19.02 -4.39 9.71
CA VAL A 109 -20.23 -4.72 10.44
C VAL A 109 -19.88 -4.78 11.92
N PRO A 110 -20.54 -3.99 12.79
CA PRO A 110 -20.36 -4.08 14.23
C PRO A 110 -20.58 -5.52 14.71
N ASP A 111 -19.67 -6.00 15.55
CA ASP A 111 -19.80 -7.25 16.28
C ASP A 111 -20.26 -6.89 17.71
N PRO A 112 -21.55 -7.03 18.03
CA PRO A 112 -22.08 -6.69 19.34
C PRO A 112 -21.46 -7.53 20.46
N GLU A 113 -20.79 -8.64 20.13
CA GLU A 113 -20.13 -9.54 21.07
C GLU A 113 -18.59 -9.42 21.05
N GLY A 114 -18.01 -8.63 20.14
CA GLY A 114 -16.58 -8.60 19.83
C GLY A 114 -15.64 -8.17 20.97
N GLY A 115 -16.18 -7.65 22.07
CA GLY A 115 -15.42 -7.29 23.27
C GLY A 115 -15.44 -8.36 24.38
N VAL A 116 -16.22 -9.43 24.25
CA VAL A 116 -16.32 -10.46 25.29
C VAL A 116 -15.20 -11.49 25.05
N ILE A 117 -14.02 -11.21 25.59
CA ILE A 117 -13.02 -12.26 25.79
C ILE A 117 -13.68 -13.29 26.70
N SER A 118 -14.17 -14.37 26.10
CA SER A 118 -14.72 -15.50 26.83
C SER A 118 -13.58 -16.16 27.62
N CYS A 119 -13.30 -15.65 28.82
CA CYS A 119 -12.51 -16.36 29.81
C CYS A 119 -13.31 -17.61 30.21
N TYR A 120 -12.81 -18.78 29.82
CA TYR A 120 -13.25 -20.08 30.31
C TYR A 120 -12.16 -20.68 31.19
#